data_AF-A0A978W3Q4-F1
#
_entry.id   AF-A0A978W3Q4-F1
#
_cell.length_a   1.000
_cell.length_b   1.000
_cell.length_c   1.000
_cell.angle_alpha   90.00
_cell.angle_beta   90.00
_cell.angle_gamma   90.00
#
_symmetry.space_group_name_H-M   'P 1'
#
loop_
_entity.id
_entity.type
_entity.pdbx_description
1 polymer ?
#
loop_
_entity_poly.entity_id
_entity_poly.type
_entity_poly.pdbx_seq_one_letter_code
_entity_poly.pdbx_strand_id
1 'polypeptide(L)'
;MMVRDCPRDDLMNDKKPIIIGCRLKVSSYNGISLSTKSSSSFVIEPEIPQAAALSIWYNANAEKAMDIICGRIDLETKSLSTLPSAEDIITIKMIDNQLNTRRSFWINGHIKVTNLIQPFWYLSCEKCTKATGYEFEQRFNCLYCRHDQVKAIPRCRVIVDLIDESSSLNATLFGNQAEKFLGCTAYELMNKSNR
;
A
#
# COMPACT_ATOMS: atom_id res chain seq x y z
N MET A 1 -23.08 -17.41 2.62
CA MET A 1 -24.11 -16.38 2.33
C MET A 1 -23.77 -15.17 3.20
N MET A 2 -23.36 -14.00 2.73
CA MET A 2 -23.18 -13.44 1.39
C MET A 2 -21.75 -12.88 1.30
N VAL A 3 -21.17 -12.96 0.10
CA VAL A 3 -20.12 -12.01 -0.32
C VAL A 3 -20.74 -10.64 -0.06
N ARG A 4 -20.14 -9.77 0.76
CA ARG A 4 -20.47 -8.35 0.63
C ARG A 4 -19.85 -7.92 -0.68
N ASP A 5 -20.58 -8.21 -1.75
CA ASP A 5 -20.52 -7.44 -2.97
C ASP A 5 -20.52 -5.97 -2.54
N CYS A 6 -19.62 -5.17 -3.12
CA CYS A 6 -19.74 -3.72 -3.05
C CYS A 6 -21.23 -3.40 -3.27
N PRO A 7 -21.96 -2.84 -2.29
CA PRO A 7 -23.40 -2.69 -2.39
C PRO A 7 -23.65 -1.61 -3.44
N ARG A 8 -23.67 -2.03 -4.71
CA ARG A 8 -23.88 -1.16 -5.85
C ARG A 8 -25.19 -0.41 -5.65
N ASP A 9 -26.19 -1.06 -5.07
CA ASP A 9 -27.50 -0.46 -4.84
C ASP A 9 -27.48 0.63 -3.76
N ASP A 10 -26.73 0.47 -2.66
CA ASP A 10 -26.62 1.50 -1.60
C ASP A 10 -25.79 2.70 -2.08
N LEU A 11 -24.67 2.46 -2.78
CA LEU A 11 -23.76 3.51 -3.24
C LEU A 11 -24.26 4.26 -4.49
N MET A 12 -25.26 3.74 -5.19
CA MET A 12 -25.91 4.41 -6.33
C MET A 12 -26.95 5.44 -5.87
N ASN A 13 -27.60 5.23 -4.73
CA ASN A 13 -28.63 6.13 -4.20
C ASN A 13 -28.09 7.24 -3.27
N ASP A 14 -26.87 7.10 -2.75
CA ASP A 14 -26.25 8.13 -1.94
C ASP A 14 -25.85 9.37 -2.77
N LYS A 15 -26.20 10.56 -2.27
CA LYS A 15 -25.76 11.83 -2.84
C LYS A 15 -24.23 11.88 -2.81
N LYS A 16 -23.61 12.15 -3.96
CA LYS A 16 -22.14 12.25 -4.10
C LYS A 16 -21.72 13.71 -4.18
N PRO A 17 -21.46 14.38 -3.04
CA PRO A 17 -21.09 15.78 -3.05
C PRO A 17 -19.70 15.96 -3.64
N ILE A 18 -19.51 17.07 -4.34
CA ILE A 18 -18.18 17.50 -4.76
C ILE A 18 -17.53 18.25 -3.60
N ILE A 19 -16.28 17.91 -3.29
CA ILE A 19 -15.54 18.50 -2.20
C ILE A 19 -14.25 19.15 -2.69
N ILE A 20 -13.91 20.30 -2.12
CA ILE A 20 -12.57 20.87 -2.20
C ILE A 20 -11.87 20.54 -0.88
N GLY A 21 -10.74 19.85 -0.96
CA GLY A 21 -9.85 19.63 0.17
C GLY A 21 -8.69 20.60 0.14
N CYS A 22 -8.53 21.40 1.18
CA CYS A 22 -7.42 22.34 1.34
C CYS A 22 -6.40 21.82 2.36
N ARG A 23 -5.11 22.03 2.07
CA ARG A 23 -3.99 21.71 2.97
C ARG A 23 -3.97 20.25 3.43
N LEU A 24 -4.30 19.33 2.52
CA LEU A 24 -4.24 17.89 2.78
C LEU A 24 -2.79 17.40 2.85
N LYS A 25 -2.56 16.32 3.58
CA LYS A 25 -1.31 15.59 3.60
C LYS A 25 -1.37 14.49 2.54
N VAL A 26 -0.49 14.56 1.55
CA VAL A 26 -0.24 13.45 0.64
C VAL A 26 0.57 12.37 1.37
N SER A 27 0.15 11.12 1.24
CA SER A 27 0.85 9.94 1.72
C SER A 27 1.03 8.94 0.58
N SER A 28 2.16 8.24 0.58
CA SER A 28 2.47 7.20 -0.39
C SER A 28 2.10 5.78 0.07
N TYR A 29 1.31 5.67 1.16
CA TYR A 29 0.86 4.37 1.65
C TYR A 29 -0.17 3.76 0.69
N ASN A 30 0.13 2.57 0.15
CA ASN A 30 -0.67 1.85 -0.87
C ASN A 30 -0.97 2.68 -2.14
N GLY A 31 0.05 3.37 -2.69
CA GLY A 31 -0.11 4.22 -3.87
C GLY A 31 -0.13 5.70 -3.49
N ILE A 32 -1.09 6.48 -3.99
CA ILE A 32 -1.30 7.86 -3.54
C ILE A 32 -2.54 7.87 -2.65
N SER A 33 -2.38 8.31 -1.40
CA SER A 33 -3.48 8.57 -0.48
C SER A 33 -3.44 10.00 0.06
N LEU A 34 -4.61 10.53 0.41
CA LEU A 34 -4.77 11.84 1.04
C LEU A 34 -5.23 11.64 2.49
N SER A 35 -4.64 12.41 3.40
CA SER A 35 -4.98 12.41 4.83
C SER A 35 -5.09 13.84 5.34
N THR A 36 -5.76 14.05 6.48
CA THR A 36 -5.96 15.37 7.07
C THR A 36 -4.82 15.74 8.03
N LYS A 37 -4.59 17.05 8.17
CA LYS A 37 -3.79 17.69 9.22
C LYS A 37 -4.71 18.59 10.06
N SER A 38 -4.22 19.09 11.19
CA SER A 38 -4.94 20.07 12.01
C SER A 38 -5.29 21.35 11.24
N SER A 39 -4.54 21.69 10.19
CA SER A 39 -4.76 22.85 9.32
C SER A 39 -5.57 22.56 8.06
N SER A 40 -6.05 21.32 7.88
CA SER A 40 -6.86 20.95 6.72
C SER A 40 -8.29 21.48 6.84
N SER A 41 -8.88 21.87 5.71
CA SER A 41 -10.28 22.28 5.64
C SER A 41 -10.95 21.68 4.40
N PHE A 42 -12.28 21.57 4.47
CA PHE A 42 -13.10 21.05 3.39
C PHE A 42 -14.22 22.04 3.07
N VAL A 43 -14.47 22.23 1.78
CA VAL A 43 -15.65 22.94 1.28
C VAL A 43 -16.51 21.94 0.53
N ILE A 44 -17.77 21.81 0.94
CA ILE A 44 -18.74 20.88 0.39
C ILE A 44 -19.61 21.64 -0.60
N GLU A 45 -19.81 21.07 -1.79
CA GLU A 45 -20.62 21.64 -2.88
C GLU A 45 -20.27 23.11 -3.19
N PRO A 46 -19.02 23.41 -3.55
CA PRO A 46 -18.60 24.77 -3.84
C PRO A 46 -19.23 25.29 -5.14
N GLU A 47 -19.66 26.56 -5.11
CA GLU A 47 -20.22 27.26 -6.27
C GLU A 47 -19.12 27.77 -7.22
N ILE A 48 -18.38 26.85 -7.83
CA ILE A 48 -17.32 27.17 -8.79
C ILE A 48 -17.49 26.39 -10.11
N PRO A 49 -17.05 26.94 -11.26
CA PRO A 49 -17.19 26.29 -12.56
C PRO A 49 -16.59 24.88 -12.62
N GLN A 50 -15.48 24.65 -11.92
CA GLN A 50 -14.80 23.35 -11.87
C GLN A 50 -15.63 22.28 -11.17
N ALA A 51 -16.38 22.65 -10.13
CA ALA A 51 -17.26 21.74 -9.42
C ALA A 51 -18.49 21.42 -10.28
N ALA A 52 -19.07 22.41 -10.95
CA ALA A 52 -20.14 22.18 -11.92
C ALA A 52 -19.68 21.23 -13.06
N ALA A 53 -18.50 21.49 -13.63
CA ALA A 53 -17.93 20.64 -14.69
C ALA A 53 -17.68 19.20 -14.21
N LEU A 54 -17.13 19.02 -13.01
CA LEU A 54 -16.90 17.69 -12.44
C LEU A 54 -18.23 16.96 -12.15
N SER A 55 -19.28 17.68 -11.74
CA SER A 55 -20.60 17.09 -11.54
C SER A 55 -21.20 16.59 -12.85
N ILE A 56 -21.10 17.40 -13.92
CA ILE A 56 -21.56 17.01 -15.25
C ILE A 56 -20.79 15.79 -15.74
N TRP A 57 -19.46 15.80 -15.61
CA TRP A 57 -18.61 14.68 -16.01
C TRP A 57 -18.95 13.41 -15.23
N TYR A 58 -19.14 13.50 -13.90
CA TYR A 58 -19.49 12.35 -13.06
C TYR A 58 -20.82 11.74 -13.51
N ASN A 59 -21.86 12.56 -13.70
CA ASN A 59 -23.17 12.09 -14.14
C ASN A 59 -23.12 11.42 -15.52
N ALA A 60 -22.27 11.89 -16.44
CA ALA A 60 -22.08 11.27 -17.74
C ALA A 60 -21.25 9.96 -17.70
N ASN A 61 -20.51 9.70 -16.61
CA ASN A 61 -19.58 8.57 -16.48
C ASN A 61 -19.83 7.72 -15.22
N ALA A 62 -21.02 7.82 -14.63
CA ALA A 62 -21.30 7.29 -13.29
C ALA A 62 -21.02 5.79 -13.17
N GLU A 63 -21.38 4.99 -14.18
CA GLU A 63 -21.14 3.54 -14.21
C GLU A 63 -19.64 3.21 -14.14
N LYS A 64 -18.83 3.83 -15.01
CA LYS A 64 -17.36 3.64 -15.04
C LYS A 64 -16.69 4.11 -13.75
N ALA A 65 -17.13 5.25 -13.20
CA ALA A 65 -16.62 5.76 -11.94
C ALA A 65 -16.93 4.79 -10.79
N MET A 66 -18.10 4.16 -10.81
CA MET A 66 -18.52 3.17 -9.81
C MET A 66 -17.76 1.86 -9.91
N ASP A 67 -17.42 1.40 -11.11
CA ASP A 67 -16.56 0.23 -11.30
C ASP A 67 -15.14 0.46 -10.73
N ILE A 68 -14.61 1.68 -10.88
CA ILE A 68 -13.33 2.08 -10.27
C ILE A 68 -13.45 2.09 -8.73
N ILE A 69 -14.49 2.70 -8.18
CA ILE A 69 -14.71 2.81 -6.72
C ILE A 69 -14.89 1.43 -6.07
N CYS A 70 -15.63 0.53 -6.72
CA CYS A 70 -15.85 -0.83 -6.24
C CYS A 70 -14.63 -1.77 -6.46
N GLY A 71 -13.50 -1.25 -6.93
CA GLY A 71 -12.26 -2.02 -7.07
C GLY A 71 -12.32 -3.13 -8.13
N ARG A 72 -13.18 -2.98 -9.15
CA ARG A 72 -13.28 -3.95 -10.27
C ARG A 72 -12.23 -3.73 -11.36
N ILE A 73 -11.53 -2.60 -11.29
CA ILE A 73 -10.36 -2.33 -12.10
C ILE A 73 -9.18 -2.44 -11.14
N ASP A 74 -8.37 -3.49 -11.29
CA ASP A 74 -7.02 -3.55 -10.74
C ASP A 74 -6.22 -2.41 -11.38
N LEU A 75 -6.42 -1.20 -10.88
CA LEU A 75 -5.50 -0.12 -11.12
C LEU A 75 -4.25 -0.54 -10.35
N GLU A 76 -3.31 -1.15 -11.05
CA GLU A 76 -1.93 -1.14 -10.65
C GLU A 76 -1.59 0.32 -10.35
N THR A 77 -1.68 0.71 -9.08
CA THR A 77 -1.17 1.99 -8.61
C THR A 77 0.34 1.90 -8.83
N LYS A 78 0.77 2.27 -10.04
CA LYS A 78 2.14 2.69 -10.31
C LYS A 78 2.41 3.73 -9.25
N SER A 79 3.21 3.33 -8.26
CA SER A 79 3.72 4.24 -7.25
C SER A 79 4.36 5.40 -7.99
N LEU A 80 3.65 6.52 -8.05
CA LEU A 80 4.14 7.83 -8.48
C LEU A 80 5.10 8.38 -7.41
N SER A 81 5.96 7.52 -6.87
CA SER A 81 7.17 7.95 -6.20
C SER A 81 8.01 8.65 -7.26
N THR A 82 7.86 9.97 -7.35
CA THR A 82 8.82 10.85 -8.00
C THR A 82 10.21 10.43 -7.54
N LEU A 83 11.12 10.17 -8.48
CA LEU A 83 12.50 9.87 -8.14
C LEU A 83 13.02 10.98 -7.21
N PRO A 84 13.72 10.64 -6.13
CA PRO A 84 14.28 11.64 -5.24
C PRO A 84 15.23 12.56 -6.00
N SER A 85 15.24 13.84 -5.63
CA SER A 85 16.32 14.72 -6.02
C SER A 85 17.60 14.35 -5.25
N ALA A 86 18.76 14.81 -5.72
CA ALA A 86 20.03 14.52 -5.04
C ALA A 86 20.05 15.01 -3.58
N GLU A 87 19.30 16.06 -3.27
CA GLU A 87 19.18 16.64 -1.92
C GLU A 87 18.30 15.80 -0.97
N ASP A 88 17.40 14.97 -1.53
CA ASP A 88 16.52 14.09 -0.74
C ASP A 88 17.23 12.82 -0.24
N ILE A 89 18.31 12.44 -0.93
CA ILE A 89 19.13 11.26 -0.64
C ILE A 89 20.04 11.57 0.55
N ILE A 90 19.95 10.76 1.60
CA ILE A 90 20.81 10.84 2.77
C ILE A 90 21.63 9.56 2.95
N THR A 91 22.69 9.68 3.74
CA THR A 91 23.47 8.52 4.18
C THR A 91 22.80 7.82 5.35
N ILE A 92 23.07 6.53 5.50
CA ILE A 92 22.50 5.67 6.53
C ILE A 92 22.84 6.20 7.93
N LYS A 93 24.06 6.69 8.14
CA LYS A 93 24.48 7.28 9.41
C LYS A 93 23.65 8.51 9.84
N MET A 94 23.01 9.21 8.90
CA MET A 94 22.16 10.37 9.19
C MET A 94 20.73 10.02 9.59
N ILE A 95 20.30 8.76 9.42
CA ILE A 95 18.93 8.33 9.71
C ILE A 95 18.57 8.60 11.16
N ASP A 96 19.42 8.17 12.12
CA ASP A 96 19.14 8.28 13.56
C ASP A 96 18.87 9.73 13.99
N ASN A 97 19.61 10.68 13.42
CA ASN A 97 19.45 12.11 13.70
C ASN A 97 18.11 12.68 13.20
N GLN A 98 17.44 11.98 12.29
CA GLN A 98 16.23 12.43 11.61
C GLN A 98 14.98 11.58 11.90
N LEU A 99 15.11 10.54 12.75
CA LEU A 99 13.98 9.68 13.15
C LEU A 99 12.86 10.45 13.89
N ASN A 100 13.19 11.59 14.48
CA ASN A 100 12.23 12.47 15.16
C ASN A 100 11.39 13.32 14.19
N THR A 101 11.88 13.57 12.97
CA THR A 101 11.24 14.47 12.00
C THR A 101 10.55 13.72 10.87
N ARG A 102 11.13 12.60 10.41
CA ARG A 102 10.55 11.79 9.33
C ARG A 102 10.73 10.29 9.57
N ARG A 103 9.88 9.51 8.90
CA ARG A 103 9.85 8.03 8.99
C ARG A 103 10.19 7.34 7.67
N SER A 104 10.47 8.12 6.63
CA SER A 104 10.79 7.63 5.29
C SER A 104 11.99 8.40 4.76
N PHE A 105 12.93 7.67 4.18
CA PHE A 105 14.23 8.16 3.76
C PHE A 105 14.55 7.65 2.37
N TRP A 106 15.21 8.48 1.57
CA TRP A 106 15.83 8.06 0.32
C TRP A 106 17.31 7.83 0.60
N ILE A 107 17.80 6.66 0.19
CA ILE A 107 19.18 6.23 0.42
C ILE A 107 19.67 5.67 -0.90
N ASN A 108 20.89 6.03 -1.27
CA ASN A 108 21.61 5.40 -2.36
C ASN A 108 22.57 4.37 -1.75
N GLY A 109 22.48 3.12 -2.17
CA GLY A 109 23.28 2.05 -1.59
C GLY A 109 23.05 0.70 -2.25
N HIS A 110 23.77 -0.30 -1.76
CA HIS A 110 23.70 -1.67 -2.22
C HIS A 110 22.95 -2.53 -1.21
N ILE A 111 22.16 -3.48 -1.71
CA ILE A 111 21.41 -4.43 -0.89
C ILE A 111 22.12 -5.78 -0.95
N LYS A 112 22.38 -6.38 0.21
CA LYS A 112 23.01 -7.71 0.32
C LYS A 112 22.22 -8.61 1.26
N VAL A 113 22.11 -9.90 0.92
CA VAL A 113 21.67 -10.93 1.88
C VAL A 113 22.91 -11.50 2.56
N THR A 114 23.05 -11.29 3.87
CA THR A 114 24.19 -11.81 4.65
C THR A 114 23.83 -13.08 5.41
N ASN A 115 22.61 -13.17 5.93
CA ASN A 115 22.10 -14.37 6.58
C ASN A 115 21.17 -15.14 5.64
N LEU A 116 21.62 -16.27 5.10
CA LEU A 116 20.76 -17.16 4.30
C LEU A 116 19.85 -18.06 5.18
N ILE A 117 20.14 -18.16 6.47
CA ILE A 117 19.34 -18.91 7.44
C ILE A 117 18.27 -17.97 8.01
N GLN A 118 17.24 -17.70 7.21
CA GLN A 118 16.13 -16.82 7.56
C GLN A 118 14.83 -17.25 6.86
N PRO A 119 13.66 -16.89 7.40
CA PRO A 119 12.39 -17.20 6.76
C PRO A 119 12.11 -16.27 5.57
N PHE A 120 12.25 -16.79 4.35
CA PHE A 120 12.05 -16.05 3.10
C PHE A 120 10.58 -15.77 2.74
N TRP A 121 9.65 -16.35 3.49
CA TRP A 121 8.22 -16.18 3.30
C TRP A 121 7.48 -16.27 4.63
N TYR A 122 6.21 -15.88 4.61
CA TYR A 122 5.27 -16.03 5.72
C TYR A 122 3.83 -16.09 5.19
N LEU A 123 2.91 -16.70 5.92
CA LEU A 123 1.49 -16.64 5.60
C LEU A 123 0.88 -15.34 6.11
N SER A 124 -0.02 -14.78 5.31
CA SER A 124 -0.68 -13.51 5.60
C SER A 124 -2.15 -13.50 5.17
N CYS A 125 -2.93 -12.59 5.74
CA CYS A 125 -4.27 -12.29 5.25
C CYS A 125 -4.22 -11.80 3.79
N GLU A 126 -5.02 -12.41 2.91
CA GLU A 126 -5.08 -12.01 1.49
C GLU A 126 -5.47 -10.55 1.27
N LYS A 127 -6.26 -9.97 2.20
CA LYS A 127 -6.74 -8.58 2.10
C LYS A 127 -5.78 -7.56 2.71
N CYS A 128 -5.38 -7.74 3.97
CA CYS A 128 -4.64 -6.72 4.71
C CYS A 128 -3.16 -7.03 4.92
N THR A 129 -2.67 -8.14 4.35
CA THR A 129 -1.25 -8.52 4.30
C THR A 129 -0.58 -8.72 5.66
N LYS A 130 -1.35 -8.69 6.76
CA LYS A 130 -0.84 -8.96 8.11
C LYS A 130 -0.55 -10.45 8.24
N ALA A 131 0.58 -10.77 8.87
CA ALA A 131 1.00 -12.13 9.12
C ALA A 131 -0.08 -12.89 9.91
N THR A 132 -0.18 -14.18 9.65
CA THR A 132 -1.19 -15.05 10.24
C THR A 132 -0.61 -16.42 10.57
N GLY A 133 -1.20 -17.09 11.57
CA GLY A 133 -0.81 -18.44 11.99
C GLY A 133 -1.69 -19.55 11.43
N TYR A 134 -2.63 -19.22 10.53
CA TYR A 134 -3.44 -20.22 9.83
C TYR A 134 -2.66 -20.87 8.68
N GLU A 135 -3.05 -22.09 8.31
CA GLU A 135 -2.43 -22.90 7.26
C GLU A 135 -2.68 -22.34 5.85
N PHE A 136 -1.87 -22.75 4.88
CA PHE A 136 -2.01 -22.29 3.49
C PHE A 136 -3.43 -22.55 2.94
N GLU A 137 -4.02 -21.52 2.32
CA GLU A 137 -5.41 -21.48 1.83
C GLU A 137 -6.52 -21.67 2.87
N GLN A 138 -6.18 -21.82 4.15
CA GLN A 138 -7.17 -21.90 5.21
C GLN A 138 -7.95 -20.58 5.27
N ARG A 139 -9.28 -20.70 5.32
CA ARG A 139 -10.18 -19.57 5.52
C ARG A 139 -10.29 -19.23 7.00
N PHE A 140 -10.19 -17.95 7.33
CA PHE A 140 -10.28 -17.45 8.68
C PHE A 140 -10.91 -16.04 8.74
N ASN A 141 -11.27 -15.61 9.94
CA ASN A 141 -11.74 -14.24 10.18
C ASN A 141 -10.56 -13.40 10.67
N CYS A 142 -10.19 -12.38 9.90
CA CYS A 142 -8.99 -11.59 10.20
C CYS A 142 -9.25 -10.58 11.30
N LEU A 143 -8.54 -10.69 12.43
CA LEU A 143 -8.67 -9.76 13.56
C LEU A 143 -8.15 -8.34 13.23
N TYR A 144 -7.27 -8.20 12.23
CA TYR A 144 -6.68 -6.91 11.87
C TYR A 144 -7.59 -6.07 10.96
N CYS A 145 -8.12 -6.65 9.89
CA CYS A 145 -8.99 -5.94 8.95
C CYS A 145 -10.48 -6.26 9.09
N ARG A 146 -10.86 -7.15 10.03
CA ARG A 146 -12.24 -7.54 10.33
C ARG A 146 -13.02 -8.08 9.13
N HIS A 147 -12.31 -8.64 8.15
CA HIS A 147 -12.93 -9.36 7.06
C HIS A 147 -13.05 -10.84 7.42
N ASP A 148 -14.22 -11.40 7.16
CA ASP A 148 -14.52 -12.81 7.39
C ASP A 148 -14.15 -13.65 6.18
N GLN A 149 -13.88 -14.95 6.42
CA GLN A 149 -13.62 -15.94 5.38
C GLN A 149 -12.46 -15.59 4.42
N VAL A 150 -11.48 -14.81 4.89
CA VAL A 150 -10.27 -14.50 4.13
C VAL A 150 -9.33 -15.70 4.12
N LYS A 151 -8.57 -15.85 3.04
CA LYS A 151 -7.54 -16.90 2.92
C LYS A 151 -6.20 -16.47 3.50
N ALA A 152 -5.48 -17.45 4.05
CA ALA A 152 -4.06 -17.34 4.34
C ALA A 152 -3.24 -17.60 3.07
N ILE A 153 -2.50 -16.59 2.61
CA ILE A 153 -1.69 -16.65 1.40
C ILE A 153 -0.21 -16.35 1.70
N PRO A 154 0.75 -16.99 1.00
CA PRO A 154 2.16 -16.76 1.20
C PRO A 154 2.56 -15.38 0.68
N ARG A 155 3.46 -14.71 1.40
CA ARG A 155 4.13 -13.48 0.97
C ARG A 155 5.63 -13.55 1.23
N CYS A 156 6.42 -13.02 0.32
CA CYS A 156 7.87 -12.95 0.48
C CYS A 156 8.24 -11.98 1.61
N ARG A 157 9.27 -12.36 2.35
CA ARG A 157 9.95 -11.52 3.33
C ARG A 157 11.43 -11.85 3.26
N VAL A 158 12.29 -10.86 3.11
CA VAL A 158 13.74 -11.08 3.19
C VAL A 158 14.39 -10.00 4.01
N ILE A 159 15.18 -10.41 4.98
CA ILE A 159 16.06 -9.59 5.79
C ILE A 159 17.34 -9.39 4.99
N VAL A 160 17.70 -8.13 4.78
CA VAL A 160 18.84 -7.70 3.97
C VAL A 160 19.64 -6.67 4.74
N ASP A 161 20.91 -6.54 4.40
CA ASP A 161 21.73 -5.41 4.81
C ASP A 161 21.76 -4.40 3.68
N LEU A 162 21.28 -3.20 3.98
CA LEU A 162 21.43 -2.01 3.14
C LEU A 162 22.77 -1.36 3.50
N ILE A 163 23.63 -1.16 2.51
CA ILE A 163 25.01 -0.70 2.70
C ILE A 163 25.22 0.53 1.82
N ASP A 164 25.68 1.62 2.41
CA ASP A 164 26.17 2.80 1.70
C ASP A 164 27.64 3.07 2.05
N GLU A 165 28.19 4.19 1.60
CA GLU A 165 29.58 4.58 1.92
C GLU A 165 29.81 4.90 3.41
N SER A 166 28.74 5.14 4.18
CA SER A 166 28.81 5.64 5.56
C SER A 166 28.66 4.54 6.61
N SER A 167 27.76 3.58 6.38
CA SER A 167 27.44 2.51 7.32
C SER A 167 26.59 1.40 6.66
N SER A 168 26.11 0.47 7.49
CA SER A 168 25.16 -0.56 7.07
C SER A 168 23.95 -0.57 8.01
N LEU A 169 22.79 -0.90 7.45
CA LEU A 169 21.51 -0.98 8.15
C LEU A 169 20.80 -2.26 7.80
N ASN A 170 20.37 -3.01 8.82
CA ASN A 170 19.51 -4.15 8.61
C ASN A 170 18.10 -3.69 8.25
N ALA A 171 17.56 -4.21 7.15
CA ALA A 171 16.26 -3.87 6.62
C ALA A 171 15.48 -5.13 6.24
N THR A 172 14.16 -5.01 6.09
CA THR A 172 13.32 -6.12 5.63
C THR A 172 12.53 -5.69 4.40
N LEU A 173 12.68 -6.44 3.31
CA LEU A 173 11.86 -6.32 2.11
C LEU A 173 10.62 -7.20 2.28
N PHE A 174 9.45 -6.70 1.85
CA PHE A 174 8.18 -7.43 1.92
C PHE A 174 7.48 -7.51 0.56
N GLY A 175 6.72 -8.58 0.36
CA GLY A 175 5.82 -8.75 -0.78
C GLY A 175 6.53 -8.59 -2.12
N ASN A 176 5.94 -7.83 -3.04
CA ASN A 176 6.42 -7.68 -4.41
C ASN A 176 7.87 -7.16 -4.50
N GLN A 177 8.33 -6.34 -3.55
CA GLN A 177 9.73 -5.87 -3.55
C GLN A 177 10.70 -7.01 -3.20
N ALA A 178 10.31 -7.87 -2.26
CA ALA A 178 11.09 -9.06 -1.94
C ALA A 178 11.07 -10.08 -3.08
N GLU A 179 9.94 -10.28 -3.76
CA GLU A 179 9.84 -11.16 -4.94
C GLU A 179 10.73 -10.69 -6.09
N LYS A 180 10.70 -9.39 -6.40
CA LYS A 180 11.58 -8.79 -7.42
C LYS A 180 13.05 -8.97 -7.08
N PHE A 181 13.40 -8.79 -5.81
CA PHE A 181 14.77 -8.95 -5.34
C PHE A 181 15.24 -10.42 -5.37
N LEU A 182 14.38 -11.36 -5.00
CA LEU A 182 14.70 -12.80 -4.97
C LEU A 182 14.57 -13.49 -6.33
N GLY A 183 13.85 -12.89 -7.30
CA GLY A 183 13.58 -13.48 -8.60
C GLY A 183 12.61 -14.68 -8.57
N CYS A 184 11.81 -14.81 -7.49
CA CYS A 184 10.81 -15.86 -7.35
C CYS A 184 9.64 -15.40 -6.47
N THR A 185 8.51 -16.08 -6.62
CA THR A 185 7.26 -15.79 -5.90
C THR A 185 7.25 -16.41 -4.50
N ALA A 186 6.40 -15.87 -3.63
CA ALA A 186 6.22 -16.42 -2.28
C ALA A 186 5.73 -17.87 -2.28
N TYR A 187 4.91 -18.23 -3.27
CA TYR A 187 4.39 -19.59 -3.45
C TYR A 187 5.50 -20.58 -3.82
N GLU A 188 6.40 -20.20 -4.73
CA GLU A 188 7.56 -21.02 -5.10
C GLU A 188 8.49 -21.26 -3.91
N LEU A 189 8.73 -20.23 -3.08
CA LEU A 189 9.56 -20.35 -1.87
C LEU A 189 8.93 -21.27 -0.84
N MET A 190 7.62 -21.14 -0.60
CA MET A 190 6.87 -22.03 0.30
C MET A 190 6.96 -23.49 -0.15
N ASN A 191 6.73 -23.76 -1.43
CA ASN A 191 6.78 -25.12 -1.97
C ASN A 191 8.18 -25.74 -1.93
N LYS A 192 9.24 -24.93 -2.09
CA LYS A 192 10.62 -25.40 -2.00
C LYS A 192 11.08 -25.67 -0.57
N SER A 193 10.53 -24.97 0.42
CA SER A 193 10.90 -25.13 1.83
C SER A 193 10.15 -26.26 2.53
N ASN A 194 9.07 -26.77 1.93
CA ASN A 194 8.34 -27.96 2.37
C ASN A 194 8.87 -29.27 1.75
N ARG A 195 10.04 -29.25 1.10
CA ARG A 195 10.78 -30.42 0.61
C ARG A 195 12.03 -30.63 1.43
#